data_AF-A0A935LAZ9-F1
#
_entry.id   AF-A0A935LAZ9-F1
#
_cell.length_a   1.000
_cell.length_b   1.000
_cell.length_c   1.000
_cell.angle_alpha   90.00
_cell.angle_beta   90.00
_cell.angle_gamma   90.00
#
_symmetry.space_group_name_H-M   'P 1'
#
loop_
_entity.id
_entity.type
_entity.pdbx_description
1 polymer ?
#
loop_
_entity_poly.entity_id
_entity_poly.type
_entity_poly.pdbx_seq_one_letter_code
_entity_poly.pdbx_strand_id
1 'polypeptide(L)'
;MSERPILAKPQVRTYQTRPDLTPEQAAILDAYADLYGQAERSLFAAIQAGDSLNDLKREFLPKFDITARQFNAIRVGLEGKIDSIKERRPELIAEAEKRIRKAEKVVAKLENKAPGSNKLHQKKRRLKNLHDRLVALKADQETGAVRLCFGSKKLFHAQFDLEPMAMPIMANGRPTGSGAVKSVLCPWQSG
;
A
#
# COMPACT_ATOMS: atom_id res chain seq x y z
N MET A 1 -25.33 -50.47 -11.26
CA MET A 1 -24.78 -49.54 -10.25
C MET A 1 -23.31 -49.88 -10.10
N SER A 2 -22.42 -49.19 -10.80
CA SER A 2 -20.97 -49.44 -10.76
C SER A 2 -20.36 -48.60 -9.63
N GLU A 3 -19.83 -49.30 -8.63
CA GLU A 3 -19.12 -48.70 -7.51
C GLU A 3 -17.84 -48.02 -8.02
N ARG A 4 -17.70 -46.72 -7.75
CA ARG A 4 -16.45 -46.00 -8.04
C ARG A 4 -15.42 -46.38 -6.97
N PRO A 5 -14.22 -46.85 -7.34
CA PRO A 5 -13.19 -47.20 -6.37
C PRO A 5 -12.78 -45.96 -5.57
N ILE A 6 -12.73 -46.12 -4.25
CA ILE A 6 -12.28 -45.10 -3.30
C ILE A 6 -10.82 -44.80 -3.64
N LEU A 7 -10.54 -43.61 -4.20
CA LEU A 7 -9.17 -43.18 -4.48
C LEU A 7 -8.34 -43.24 -3.18
N ALA A 8 -7.24 -43.98 -3.21
CA ALA A 8 -6.27 -44.03 -2.13
C ALA A 8 -5.86 -42.61 -1.72
N LYS A 9 -5.71 -42.40 -0.41
CA LYS A 9 -5.35 -41.11 0.18
C LYS A 9 -4.10 -40.55 -0.51
N PRO A 10 -4.12 -39.33 -1.08
CA PRO A 10 -2.99 -38.82 -1.85
C PRO A 10 -1.76 -38.76 -0.94
N GLN A 11 -0.68 -39.44 -1.36
CA GLN A 11 0.62 -39.33 -0.70
C GLN A 11 1.10 -37.89 -0.80
N VAL A 12 1.23 -37.22 0.35
CA VAL A 12 1.83 -35.88 0.43
C VAL A 12 3.33 -36.05 0.16
N ARG A 13 3.77 -35.58 -1.01
CA ARG A 13 5.19 -35.55 -1.39
C ARG A 13 5.74 -34.14 -1.17
N THR A 14 6.73 -34.02 -0.30
CA THR A 14 7.45 -32.76 -0.05
C THR A 14 8.57 -32.63 -1.06
N TYR A 15 8.37 -31.79 -2.07
CA TYR A 15 9.38 -31.44 -3.07
C TYR A 15 10.13 -30.17 -2.64
N GLN A 16 11.39 -30.04 -3.05
CA GLN A 16 12.10 -28.77 -2.97
C GLN A 16 11.45 -27.78 -3.95
N THR A 17 10.92 -26.69 -3.42
CA THR A 17 10.18 -25.66 -4.19
C THR A 17 11.03 -24.46 -4.58
N ARG A 18 12.26 -24.38 -4.04
CA ARG A 18 13.19 -23.29 -4.36
C ARG A 18 13.92 -23.62 -5.66
N PRO A 19 13.86 -22.75 -6.67
CA PRO A 19 14.67 -22.92 -7.86
C PRO A 19 16.15 -22.74 -7.50
N ASP A 20 16.99 -23.66 -7.97
CA ASP A 20 18.44 -23.51 -7.90
C ASP A 20 18.87 -22.54 -9.00
N LEU A 21 19.03 -21.27 -8.64
CA LEU A 21 19.33 -20.18 -9.58
C LEU A 21 20.82 -19.88 -9.60
N THR A 22 21.36 -19.64 -10.79
CA THR A 22 22.67 -19.01 -10.91
C THR A 22 22.59 -17.52 -10.48
N PRO A 23 23.71 -16.90 -10.06
CA PRO A 23 23.71 -15.47 -9.72
C PRO A 23 23.19 -14.58 -10.85
N GLU A 24 23.47 -14.93 -12.11
CA GLU A 24 22.99 -14.21 -13.29
C GLU A 24 21.46 -14.31 -13.44
N GLN A 25 20.89 -15.50 -13.26
CA GLN A 25 19.45 -15.71 -13.32
C GLN A 25 18.73 -14.95 -12.20
N ALA A 26 19.31 -14.94 -10.98
CA ALA A 26 18.78 -14.16 -9.88
C ALA A 26 18.75 -12.66 -10.21
N ALA A 27 19.86 -12.11 -10.75
CA ALA A 27 19.94 -10.71 -11.14
C ALA A 27 18.90 -10.32 -12.21
N ILE A 28 18.64 -11.20 -13.18
CA ILE A 28 17.60 -10.98 -14.20
C ILE A 28 16.21 -10.92 -13.56
N LEU A 29 15.91 -11.81 -12.61
CA LEU A 29 14.63 -11.82 -11.90
C LEU A 29 14.45 -10.59 -11.03
N ASP A 30 15.52 -10.12 -10.38
CA ASP A 30 15.50 -8.89 -9.59
C ASP A 30 15.24 -7.67 -10.48
N ALA A 31 15.93 -7.54 -11.61
CA ALA A 31 15.70 -6.47 -12.58
C ALA A 31 14.26 -6.48 -13.12
N TYR A 32 13.72 -7.67 -13.41
CA TYR A 32 12.32 -7.82 -13.81
C TYR A 32 11.35 -7.41 -12.69
N ALA A 33 11.62 -7.80 -11.44
CA ALA A 33 10.80 -7.43 -10.29
C ALA A 33 10.77 -5.91 -10.08
N ASP A 34 11.90 -5.23 -10.30
CA ASP A 34 11.99 -3.77 -10.22
C ASP A 34 11.14 -3.09 -11.30
N LEU A 35 11.25 -3.53 -12.56
CA LEU A 35 10.44 -3.03 -13.67
C LEU A 35 8.93 -3.27 -13.41
N TYR A 36 8.58 -4.48 -12.99
CA TYR A 36 7.21 -4.85 -12.64
C TYR A 36 6.67 -3.96 -11.51
N GLY A 37 7.47 -3.72 -10.48
CA GLY A 37 7.11 -2.86 -9.36
C GLY A 37 6.90 -1.40 -9.79
N GLN A 38 7.71 -0.88 -10.70
CA GLN A 38 7.55 0.48 -11.25
C GLN A 38 6.26 0.60 -12.08
N ALA A 39 6.00 -0.38 -12.94
CA ALA A 39 4.78 -0.43 -13.75
C ALA A 39 3.53 -0.53 -12.87
N GLU A 40 3.55 -1.37 -11.83
CA GLU A 40 2.42 -1.52 -10.90
C GLU A 40 2.09 -0.22 -10.16
N ARG A 41 3.12 0.48 -9.64
CA ARG A 41 2.94 1.78 -8.95
C ARG A 41 2.38 2.84 -9.87
N SER A 42 2.90 2.91 -11.09
CA SER A 42 2.46 3.89 -12.10
C SER A 42 1.02 3.62 -12.52
N LEU A 43 0.65 2.34 -12.70
CA LEU A 43 -0.71 1.94 -13.05
C LEU A 43 -1.70 2.31 -11.94
N PHE A 44 -1.32 2.11 -10.68
CA PHE A 44 -2.16 2.52 -9.55
C PHE A 44 -2.37 4.02 -9.50
N ALA A 45 -1.32 4.81 -9.72
CA ALA A 45 -1.43 6.27 -9.77
C ALA A 45 -2.39 6.73 -10.88
N ALA A 46 -2.29 6.12 -12.06
CA ALA A 46 -3.14 6.46 -13.20
C ALA A 46 -4.61 6.04 -13.01
N ILE A 47 -4.85 4.87 -12.40
CA ILE A 47 -6.22 4.45 -12.02
C ILE A 47 -6.82 5.43 -11.01
N GLN A 48 -6.03 5.92 -10.06
CA GLN A 48 -6.50 6.92 -9.08
C GLN A 48 -6.74 8.31 -9.69
N ALA A 49 -6.09 8.63 -10.82
CA ALA A 49 -6.35 9.83 -11.60
C ALA A 49 -7.66 9.73 -12.41
N GLY A 50 -8.22 8.52 -12.58
CA GLY A 50 -9.48 8.29 -13.29
C GLY A 50 -9.30 7.97 -14.79
N ASP A 51 -8.10 7.64 -15.24
CA ASP A 51 -7.82 7.32 -16.63
C ASP A 51 -8.48 6.02 -17.08
N SER A 52 -8.84 5.94 -18.37
CA SER A 52 -9.48 4.75 -18.93
C SER A 52 -8.48 3.60 -19.08
N LEU A 53 -8.87 2.39 -18.70
CA LEU A 53 -7.98 1.20 -18.73
C LEU A 53 -7.44 0.88 -20.13
N ASN A 54 -8.20 1.20 -21.18
CA ASN A 54 -7.80 0.95 -22.56
C ASN A 54 -6.70 1.91 -23.01
N ASP A 55 -6.77 3.17 -22.60
CA ASP A 55 -5.75 4.18 -22.90
C ASP A 55 -4.47 3.88 -22.11
N LEU A 56 -4.61 3.50 -20.83
CA LEU A 56 -3.49 3.06 -19.99
C LEU A 56 -2.78 1.86 -20.61
N LYS A 57 -3.50 0.87 -21.11
CA LYS A 57 -2.86 -0.27 -21.78
C LYS A 57 -2.03 0.20 -22.98
N ARG A 58 -2.53 1.13 -23.79
CA ARG A 58 -1.81 1.63 -24.98
C ARG A 58 -0.56 2.43 -24.61
N GLU A 59 -0.59 3.21 -23.53
CA GLU A 59 0.56 3.98 -23.05
C GLU A 59 1.60 3.09 -22.37
N PHE A 60 1.17 2.12 -21.57
CA PHE A 60 2.08 1.32 -20.73
C PHE A 60 2.90 0.29 -21.51
N LEU A 61 2.36 -0.25 -22.62
CA LEU A 61 3.09 -1.21 -23.46
C LEU A 61 4.42 -0.66 -23.97
N PRO A 62 4.47 0.49 -24.70
CA PRO A 62 5.74 1.05 -25.15
C PRO A 62 6.56 1.68 -24.01
N LYS A 63 5.91 2.24 -22.98
CA LYS A 63 6.60 2.95 -21.89
C LYS A 63 7.45 2.05 -21.00
N PHE A 64 6.96 0.84 -20.73
CA PHE A 64 7.66 -0.14 -19.89
C PHE A 64 8.21 -1.34 -20.67
N ASP A 65 8.08 -1.34 -22.00
CA ASP A 65 8.43 -2.47 -22.88
C ASP A 65 7.84 -3.81 -22.39
N ILE A 66 6.57 -3.77 -21.98
CA ILE A 66 5.84 -4.95 -21.47
C ILE A 66 4.86 -5.47 -22.51
N THR A 67 4.61 -6.77 -22.44
CA THR A 67 3.59 -7.42 -23.27
C THR A 67 2.18 -7.20 -22.73
N ALA A 68 1.17 -7.34 -23.59
CA ALA A 68 -0.23 -7.27 -23.17
C ALA A 68 -0.60 -8.33 -22.11
N ARG A 69 0.06 -9.49 -22.11
CA ARG A 69 -0.14 -10.53 -21.10
C ARG A 69 0.41 -10.08 -19.74
N GLN A 70 1.60 -9.47 -19.71
CA GLN A 70 2.19 -8.93 -18.48
C GLN A 70 1.36 -7.79 -17.93
N PHE A 71 0.89 -6.86 -18.78
CA PHE A 71 -0.03 -5.80 -18.36
C PHE A 71 -1.29 -6.36 -17.70
N ASN A 72 -1.93 -7.38 -18.30
CA ASN A 72 -3.10 -8.01 -17.73
C ASN A 72 -2.80 -8.69 -16.38
N ALA A 73 -1.62 -9.30 -16.23
CA ALA A 73 -1.20 -9.88 -14.96
C ALA A 73 -1.03 -8.82 -13.87
N ILE A 74 -0.40 -7.69 -14.19
CA ILE A 74 -0.25 -6.55 -13.28
C ILE A 74 -1.62 -6.01 -12.87
N ARG A 75 -2.51 -5.79 -13.85
CA ARG A 75 -3.86 -5.28 -13.63
C ARG A 75 -4.64 -6.17 -12.67
N VAL A 76 -4.71 -7.48 -12.94
CA VAL A 76 -5.46 -8.43 -12.10
C VAL A 76 -4.87 -8.48 -10.69
N GLY A 77 -3.54 -8.46 -10.56
CA GLY A 77 -2.89 -8.41 -9.26
C GLY A 77 -3.22 -7.14 -8.47
N LEU A 78 -3.26 -6.00 -9.14
CA LEU A 78 -3.58 -4.70 -8.54
C LEU A 78 -5.06 -4.62 -8.13
N GLU A 79 -5.98 -5.04 -9.01
CA GLU A 79 -7.42 -5.13 -8.72
C GLU A 79 -7.67 -5.99 -7.49
N GLY A 80 -7.06 -7.17 -7.40
CA GLY A 80 -7.18 -8.03 -6.23
C GLY A 80 -6.69 -7.37 -4.94
N LYS A 81 -5.60 -6.59 -4.99
CA LYS A 81 -5.12 -5.82 -3.82
C LYS A 81 -6.11 -4.72 -3.42
N ILE A 82 -6.68 -4.02 -4.39
CA ILE A 82 -7.68 -2.96 -4.19
C ILE A 82 -8.95 -3.55 -3.57
N ASP A 83 -9.45 -4.65 -4.12
CA ASP A 83 -10.68 -5.30 -3.68
C ASP A 83 -10.52 -5.87 -2.27
N SER A 84 -9.39 -6.52 -1.99
CA SER A 84 -9.07 -7.00 -0.63
C SER A 84 -9.10 -5.87 0.41
N ILE A 85 -8.63 -4.67 0.06
CA ILE A 85 -8.69 -3.51 0.97
C ILE A 85 -10.13 -3.02 1.15
N LYS A 86 -10.92 -2.99 0.09
CA LYS A 86 -12.33 -2.57 0.15
C LYS A 86 -13.16 -3.54 1.00
N GLU A 87 -13.01 -4.84 0.78
CA GLU A 87 -13.71 -5.89 1.53
C GLU A 87 -13.35 -5.87 3.02
N ARG A 88 -12.08 -5.62 3.34
CA ARG A 88 -11.61 -5.60 4.73
C ARG A 88 -11.95 -4.31 5.50
N ARG A 89 -12.27 -3.22 4.79
CA ARG A 89 -12.55 -1.91 5.37
C ARG A 89 -13.67 -1.90 6.44
N PRO A 90 -14.87 -2.46 6.22
CA PRO A 90 -15.93 -2.46 7.22
C PRO A 90 -15.52 -3.18 8.51
N GLU A 91 -14.81 -4.30 8.40
CA GLU A 91 -14.31 -5.05 9.55
C GLU A 91 -13.30 -4.22 10.37
N LEU A 92 -12.39 -3.52 9.70
CA LEU A 92 -11.40 -2.66 10.34
C LEU A 92 -12.05 -1.49 11.10
N ILE A 93 -13.14 -0.93 10.56
CA ILE A 93 -13.89 0.14 11.23
C ILE A 93 -14.56 -0.39 12.49
N ALA A 94 -15.23 -1.54 12.40
CA ALA A 94 -15.84 -2.18 13.56
C ALA A 94 -14.80 -2.55 14.64
N GLU A 95 -13.62 -3.02 14.23
CA GLU A 95 -12.52 -3.29 15.15
C GLU A 95 -11.97 -2.02 15.81
N ALA A 96 -11.79 -0.94 15.04
CA ALA A 96 -11.34 0.35 15.55
C ALA A 96 -12.30 0.91 16.60
N GLU A 97 -13.61 0.85 16.36
CA GLU A 97 -14.65 1.25 17.31
C GLU A 97 -14.59 0.44 18.61
N LYS A 98 -14.42 -0.89 18.51
CA LYS A 98 -14.23 -1.75 19.70
C LYS A 98 -12.99 -1.36 20.50
N ARG A 99 -11.89 -1.01 19.82
CA ARG A 99 -10.63 -0.58 20.46
C ARG A 99 -10.78 0.78 21.16
N ILE A 100 -11.52 1.72 20.56
CA ILE A 100 -11.84 3.03 21.16
C ILE A 100 -12.66 2.84 22.44
N ARG A 101 -13.75 2.08 22.38
CA ARG A 101 -14.59 1.79 23.56
C ARG A 101 -13.79 1.18 24.73
N LYS A 102 -12.82 0.31 24.43
CA LYS A 102 -11.90 -0.24 25.44
C LYS A 102 -10.94 0.82 25.98
N ALA A 103 -10.40 1.67 25.11
CA ALA A 103 -9.48 2.74 25.49
C ALA A 103 -10.15 3.79 26.39
N GLU A 104 -11.39 4.20 26.06
CA GLU A 104 -12.20 5.12 26.86
C GLU A 104 -12.39 4.60 28.29
N LYS A 105 -12.81 3.34 28.44
CA LYS A 105 -12.97 2.71 29.77
C LYS A 105 -11.67 2.72 30.59
N VAL A 106 -10.53 2.53 29.94
CA VAL A 106 -9.22 2.56 30.61
C VAL A 106 -8.85 4.00 31.02
N VAL A 107 -9.12 4.97 30.16
CA VAL A 107 -8.88 6.40 30.47
C VAL A 107 -9.74 6.84 31.65
N ALA A 108 -11.04 6.55 31.64
CA ALA A 108 -11.95 6.89 32.75
C ALA A 108 -11.51 6.26 34.09
N LYS A 109 -11.06 5.00 34.07
CA LYS A 109 -10.50 4.34 35.27
C LYS A 109 -9.22 5.01 35.77
N LEU A 110 -8.38 5.50 34.86
CA LEU A 110 -7.12 6.16 35.22
C LEU A 110 -7.34 7.60 35.71
N GLU A 111 -8.35 8.30 35.17
CA GLU A 111 -8.76 9.62 35.65
C GLU A 111 -9.18 9.57 37.12
N ASN A 112 -9.94 8.54 37.51
CA ASN A 112 -10.38 8.37 38.90
C ASN A 112 -9.26 7.91 39.85
N LYS A 113 -8.25 7.18 39.36
CA LYS A 113 -7.20 6.58 40.21
C LYS A 113 -5.94 7.45 40.37
N ALA A 114 -5.56 8.19 39.34
CA ALA A 114 -4.30 8.92 39.31
C ALA A 114 -4.42 10.15 38.38
N PRO A 115 -5.16 11.20 38.80
CA PRO A 115 -5.23 12.44 38.03
C PRO A 115 -3.81 13.02 37.86
N GLY A 116 -3.47 13.42 36.63
CA GLY A 116 -2.18 14.04 36.32
C GLY A 116 -0.99 13.10 36.04
N SER A 117 -1.18 11.77 36.07
CA SER A 117 -0.08 10.83 35.76
C SER A 117 0.36 10.88 34.28
N ASN A 118 1.66 10.78 34.02
CA ASN A 118 2.22 10.56 32.66
C ASN A 118 1.55 9.38 31.93
N LYS A 119 1.17 8.34 32.68
CA LYS A 119 0.46 7.17 32.12
C LYS A 119 -0.91 7.55 31.57
N LEU A 120 -1.64 8.43 32.26
CA LEU A 120 -2.93 8.96 31.81
C LEU A 120 -2.74 9.80 30.55
N HIS A 121 -1.74 10.69 30.53
CA HIS A 121 -1.43 11.50 29.35
C HIS A 121 -1.17 10.63 28.10
N GLN A 122 -0.31 9.61 28.22
CA GLN A 122 0.00 8.71 27.10
C GLN A 122 -1.24 7.93 26.62
N LYS A 123 -2.15 7.53 27.53
CA LYS A 123 -3.38 6.85 27.16
C LYS A 123 -4.40 7.78 26.48
N LYS A 124 -4.51 9.04 26.94
CA LYS A 124 -5.31 10.07 26.25
C LYS A 124 -4.77 10.35 24.84
N ARG A 125 -3.46 10.49 24.70
CA ARG A 125 -2.80 10.64 23.39
C ARG A 125 -3.11 9.45 22.46
N ARG A 126 -3.00 8.22 22.97
CA ARG A 126 -3.34 7.02 22.20
C ARG A 126 -4.82 6.99 21.80
N LEU A 127 -5.73 7.40 22.69
CA LEU A 127 -7.16 7.49 22.40
C LEU A 127 -7.43 8.47 21.26
N LYS A 128 -6.81 9.66 21.31
CA LYS A 128 -6.92 10.66 20.23
C LYS A 128 -6.47 10.08 18.89
N ASN A 129 -5.29 9.45 18.84
CA ASN A 129 -4.80 8.83 17.61
C ASN A 129 -5.73 7.73 17.07
N LEU A 130 -6.45 7.01 17.94
CA LEU A 130 -7.44 6.02 17.51
C LEU A 130 -8.69 6.67 16.90
N HIS A 131 -9.16 7.78 17.47
CA HIS A 131 -10.24 8.57 16.87
C HIS A 131 -9.83 9.15 15.52
N ASP A 132 -8.67 9.79 15.44
CA ASP A 132 -8.16 10.37 14.19
C ASP A 132 -8.08 9.30 13.09
N ARG A 133 -7.63 8.09 13.46
CA ARG A 133 -7.59 6.95 12.53
C ARG A 133 -8.98 6.46 12.12
N LEU A 134 -9.95 6.44 13.02
CA LEU A 134 -11.33 6.06 12.69
C LEU A 134 -11.93 7.08 11.72
N VAL A 135 -11.75 8.37 11.98
CA VAL A 135 -12.23 9.45 11.10
C VAL A 135 -11.63 9.28 9.70
N ALA A 136 -10.33 9.04 9.59
CA ALA A 136 -9.68 8.78 8.32
C ALA A 136 -10.26 7.55 7.59
N LEU A 137 -10.49 6.44 8.30
CA LEU A 137 -11.07 5.23 7.71
C LEU A 137 -12.49 5.43 7.19
N LYS A 138 -13.31 6.21 7.90
CA LYS A 138 -14.68 6.54 7.47
C LYS A 138 -14.66 7.46 6.25
N ALA A 139 -13.82 8.48 6.25
CA ALA A 139 -13.64 9.36 5.08
C ALA A 139 -13.14 8.57 3.84
N ASP A 140 -12.21 7.64 4.03
CA ASP A 140 -11.73 6.76 2.95
C ASP A 140 -12.86 5.83 2.45
N GLN A 141 -13.78 5.38 3.33
CA GLN A 141 -14.95 4.60 2.93
C GLN A 141 -15.95 5.41 2.11
N GLU A 142 -16.27 6.63 2.54
CA GLU A 142 -17.21 7.52 1.85
C GLU A 142 -16.71 7.93 0.46
N THR A 143 -15.41 8.24 0.35
CA THR A 143 -14.77 8.61 -0.92
C THR A 143 -14.46 7.40 -1.81
N GLY A 144 -14.54 6.18 -1.27
CA GLY A 144 -14.08 4.97 -1.97
C GLY A 144 -12.56 4.91 -2.19
N ALA A 145 -11.79 5.87 -1.67
CA ALA A 145 -10.36 5.97 -1.87
C ALA A 145 -9.64 4.75 -1.27
N VAL A 146 -8.66 4.20 -1.99
CA VAL A 146 -7.81 3.11 -1.51
C VAL A 146 -6.40 3.64 -1.31
N ARG A 147 -5.84 3.43 -0.11
CA ARG A 147 -4.45 3.76 0.20
C ARG A 147 -3.65 2.47 0.14
N LEU A 148 -2.90 2.28 -0.94
CA LEU A 148 -2.01 1.15 -1.13
C LEU A 148 -0.56 1.62 -0.99
N CYS A 149 0.18 1.06 -0.03
CA CYS A 149 1.61 1.29 0.08
C CYS A 149 2.36 0.21 -0.70
N PHE A 150 3.22 0.62 -1.62
CA PHE A 150 4.06 -0.29 -2.37
C PHE A 150 5.43 -0.46 -1.69
N GLY A 151 5.94 -1.68 -1.69
CA GLY A 151 7.27 -2.00 -1.16
C GLY A 151 7.31 -2.44 0.31
N SER A 152 8.50 -2.80 0.76
CA SER A 152 8.76 -3.21 2.13
C SER A 152 8.87 -2.00 3.06
N LYS A 153 8.76 -2.25 4.37
CA LYS A 153 8.96 -1.22 5.41
C LYS A 153 10.29 -0.45 5.22
N LYS A 154 11.33 -1.11 4.71
CA LYS A 154 12.65 -0.51 4.42
C LYS A 154 12.56 0.55 3.33
N LEU A 155 11.91 0.25 2.19
CA LEU A 155 11.72 1.20 1.09
C LEU A 155 10.85 2.39 1.49
N PHE A 156 9.83 2.16 2.33
CA PHE A 156 8.98 3.24 2.85
C PHE A 156 9.71 4.17 3.85
N HIS A 157 10.78 3.72 4.50
CA HIS A 157 11.58 4.59 5.37
C HIS A 157 12.67 5.33 4.59
N ALA A 158 13.26 4.68 3.57
CA ALA A 158 14.29 5.27 2.73
C ALA A 158 13.85 6.56 2.00
N GLN A 159 12.55 6.71 1.66
CA GLN A 159 12.02 7.96 1.08
C GLN A 159 12.07 9.17 2.03
N PHE A 160 12.27 8.97 3.33
CA PHE A 160 12.41 10.04 4.33
C PHE A 160 13.88 10.29 4.70
N ASP A 161 14.80 9.46 4.23
CA ASP A 161 16.23 9.68 4.38
C ASP A 161 16.64 10.75 3.36
N LEU A 162 16.89 11.97 3.86
CA LEU A 162 17.31 13.14 3.08
C LEU A 162 18.77 13.03 2.60
N GLU A 163 19.21 11.85 2.17
CA GLU A 163 20.49 11.79 1.48
C GLU A 163 20.34 12.49 0.13
N PRO A 164 21.24 13.44 -0.20
CA PRO A 164 21.18 14.16 -1.46
C PRO A 164 21.53 13.17 -2.56
N MET A 165 20.52 12.54 -3.16
CA MET A 165 20.69 12.01 -4.50
C MET A 165 20.97 13.19 -5.41
N ALA A 166 22.27 13.41 -5.64
CA ALA A 166 22.81 14.32 -6.61
C ALA A 166 22.36 13.87 -8.00
N MET A 167 21.14 14.25 -8.38
CA MET A 167 20.82 14.52 -9.76
C MET A 167 21.05 16.01 -10.01
N PRO A 168 21.72 16.38 -11.11
CA PRO A 168 21.95 17.77 -11.46
C PRO A 168 20.59 18.42 -11.76
N ILE A 169 20.10 19.17 -10.79
CA ILE A 169 18.98 20.08 -10.95
C ILE A 169 19.49 21.17 -11.87
N MET A 170 19.10 21.11 -13.14
CA MET A 170 19.34 22.21 -14.08
C MET A 170 18.74 23.48 -13.46
N ALA A 171 19.62 24.46 -13.25
CA ALA A 171 19.31 25.73 -12.64
C ALA A 171 18.16 26.40 -13.38
N ASN A 172 17.14 26.88 -12.64
CA ASN A 172 16.53 28.19 -12.83
C ASN A 172 15.55 28.51 -11.69
N GLY A 173 15.93 29.51 -10.87
CA GLY A 173 15.02 30.50 -10.27
C GLY A 173 14.02 30.03 -9.20
N ARG A 174 14.40 30.17 -7.93
CA ARG A 174 13.50 30.16 -6.77
C ARG A 174 12.80 31.53 -6.66
N PRO A 175 11.48 31.64 -6.40
CA PRO A 175 10.94 32.76 -5.64
C PRO A 175 10.73 32.35 -4.19
N THR A 176 11.40 33.07 -3.31
CA THR A 176 11.15 33.15 -1.87
C THR A 176 9.77 33.77 -1.62
N GLY A 177 8.96 33.20 -0.72
CA GLY A 177 7.77 33.89 -0.22
C GLY A 177 6.74 32.99 0.46
N SER A 178 6.66 33.14 1.77
CA SER A 178 5.62 32.73 2.72
C SER A 178 4.25 32.25 2.19
N GLY A 179 3.78 31.14 2.78
CA GLY A 179 2.37 30.95 3.15
C GLY A 179 1.44 30.34 2.10
N ALA A 180 1.30 29.00 2.12
CA ALA A 180 0.04 28.28 1.97
C ALA A 180 0.35 26.78 1.85
N VAL A 181 -0.22 25.97 2.76
CA VAL A 181 -0.27 24.51 2.61
C VAL A 181 -1.24 24.23 1.46
N LYS A 182 -0.72 24.07 0.24
CA LYS A 182 -1.46 23.54 -0.91
C LYS A 182 -0.90 22.17 -1.27
N SER A 183 -1.81 21.21 -1.26
CA SER A 183 -1.77 19.90 -1.93
C SER A 183 -0.57 19.69 -2.86
N VAL A 184 0.38 18.85 -2.44
CA VAL A 184 1.43 18.37 -3.33
C VAL A 184 0.82 17.30 -4.23
N LEU A 185 0.43 17.74 -5.42
CA LEU A 185 0.26 16.91 -6.60
C LEU A 185 1.63 16.28 -6.93
N CYS A 186 1.71 14.96 -7.00
CA CYS A 186 2.95 14.26 -7.39
C CYS A 186 3.35 14.67 -8.83
N PRO A 187 4.61 15.07 -9.08
CA PRO A 187 5.06 15.40 -10.42
C PRO A 187 5.54 14.12 -11.13
N TRP A 188 4.60 13.44 -11.78
CA TRP A 188 4.91 12.43 -12.82
C TRP A 188 4.00 12.65 -14.04
N GLN A 189 3.80 13.92 -14.39
CA GLN A 189 3.22 14.33 -15.67
C GLN A 189 4.22 15.24 -16.38
N SER A 190 4.37 14.99 -17.69
CA SER A 190 5.10 15.74 -18.71
C SER A 190 6.48 15.18 -19.10
N GLY A 191 6.51 14.53 -20.27
CA GLY A 191 7.70 14.25 -21.08
C GLY A 191 7.89 12.79 -21.40
#